data_AF-A0A0T6AM39-F1
#
_entry.id   AF-A0A0T6AM39-F1
#
_cell.length_a   1.000
_cell.length_b   1.000
_cell.length_c   1.000
_cell.angle_alpha   90.00
_cell.angle_beta   90.00
_cell.angle_gamma   90.00
#
_symmetry.space_group_name_H-M   'P 1'
#
loop_
_entity.id
_entity.type
_entity.pdbx_description
1 polymer ?
#
loop_
_entity_poly.entity_id
_entity_poly.type
_entity_poly.pdbx_seq_one_letter_code
_entity_poly.pdbx_strand_id
1 'polypeptide(L)'
;RAEATVKLTIVAGGVAPPAITVPAPGAQVGVPLVIRGTAPPGFQVVVRVVYRMLGPGGSQRGTYGEVTVTADRAGNWQVIISPSTRLPGAELTITARAVDAAGRSSEPAVVIVTQR
;
A
#
# COMPACT_ATOMS: atom_id res chain seq x y z
N ARG A 1 17.22 1.16 -40.47
CA ARG A 1 16.59 2.24 -39.67
C ARG A 1 16.33 1.68 -38.29
N ALA A 2 17.00 2.17 -37.26
CA ALA A 2 16.77 1.78 -35.88
C ALA A 2 16.03 2.94 -35.20
N GLU A 3 14.76 2.74 -34.88
CA GLU A 3 14.02 3.66 -34.01
C GLU A 3 14.36 3.27 -32.57
N ALA A 4 15.33 3.97 -31.99
CA ALA A 4 15.53 3.95 -30.55
C ALA A 4 14.49 4.89 -29.93
N THR A 5 13.36 4.34 -29.48
CA THR A 5 12.44 5.06 -28.60
C THR A 5 13.09 5.20 -27.23
N VAL A 6 13.80 6.30 -27.02
CA VAL A 6 14.21 6.72 -25.67
C VAL A 6 12.95 7.20 -24.96
N LYS A 7 12.42 6.37 -24.04
CA LYS A 7 11.41 6.83 -23.08
C LYS A 7 12.07 7.81 -22.10
N LEU A 8 12.04 9.09 -22.45
CA LEU A 8 12.39 10.19 -21.55
C LEU A 8 11.31 10.27 -20.47
N THR A 9 11.51 9.61 -19.33
CA THR A 9 10.62 9.78 -18.18
C THR A 9 11.06 11.03 -17.44
N ILE A 10 10.45 12.17 -17.77
CA ILE A 10 10.56 13.38 -16.97
C ILE A 10 9.86 13.08 -15.64
N VAL A 11 10.61 12.70 -14.60
CA VAL A 11 10.10 12.71 -13.22
C VAL A 11 10.09 14.17 -12.78
N ALA A 12 9.01 14.88 -13.11
CA ALA A 12 8.80 16.25 -12.67
C ALA A 12 8.61 16.27 -11.14
N GLY A 13 9.67 16.52 -10.37
CA GLY A 13 9.66 17.07 -9.00
C GLY A 13 8.63 16.54 -7.99
N GLY A 14 8.15 15.31 -8.14
CA GLY A 14 7.06 14.73 -7.36
C GLY A 14 7.55 14.08 -6.06
N VAL A 15 6.63 13.90 -5.10
CA VAL A 15 6.91 13.15 -3.87
C VAL A 15 7.21 11.70 -4.24
N ALA A 16 8.36 11.19 -3.82
CA ALA A 16 8.76 9.81 -4.09
C ALA A 16 7.75 8.83 -3.46
N PRO A 17 7.31 7.78 -4.18
CA PRO A 17 6.38 6.81 -3.64
C PRO A 17 7.01 6.03 -2.47
N PRO A 18 6.21 5.65 -1.45
CA PRO A 18 6.68 4.74 -0.41
C PRO A 18 6.89 3.34 -1.01
N ALA A 19 7.67 2.49 -0.37
CA ALA A 19 7.74 1.07 -0.67
C ALA A 19 7.03 0.27 0.42
N ILE A 20 6.27 -0.75 0.04
CA ILE A 20 5.73 -1.76 0.97
C ILE A 20 6.69 -2.96 0.95
N THR A 21 7.31 -3.27 2.08
CA THR A 21 8.29 -4.37 2.21
C THR A 21 7.70 -5.61 2.87
N VAL A 22 6.68 -5.42 3.72
CA VAL A 22 5.88 -6.49 4.30
C VAL A 22 4.42 -6.09 4.23
N PRO A 23 3.50 -6.96 3.78
CA PRO A 23 3.77 -8.28 3.18
C PRO A 23 4.38 -8.18 1.77
N ALA A 24 4.96 -9.28 1.30
CA ALA A 24 5.36 -9.40 -0.11
C ALA A 24 4.11 -9.61 -1.01
N PRO A 25 4.16 -9.21 -2.30
CA PRO A 25 3.08 -9.50 -3.24
C PRO A 25 2.74 -11.00 -3.30
N GLY A 26 1.46 -11.33 -3.28
CA GLY A 26 0.94 -12.70 -3.30
C GLY A 26 1.03 -13.46 -1.97
N ALA A 27 1.54 -12.85 -0.90
CA ALA A 27 1.64 -13.51 0.40
C ALA A 27 0.27 -13.85 0.99
N GLN A 28 0.24 -14.87 1.85
CA GLN A 28 -0.90 -15.14 2.72
C GLN A 28 -0.72 -14.44 4.06
N VAL A 29 -1.70 -13.64 4.48
CA VAL A 29 -1.61 -12.78 5.67
C VAL A 29 -2.74 -13.06 6.66
N GLY A 30 -2.44 -12.94 7.95
CA GLY A 30 -3.41 -13.11 9.04
C GLY A 30 -3.99 -11.79 9.54
N VAL A 31 -4.73 -11.87 10.65
CA VAL A 31 -5.18 -10.72 11.45
C VAL A 31 -4.62 -10.86 12.87
N PRO A 32 -3.90 -9.85 13.39
CA PRO A 32 -3.71 -8.52 12.82
C PRO A 32 -2.81 -8.49 11.56
N LEU A 33 -3.14 -7.63 10.61
CA LEU A 33 -2.36 -7.40 9.40
C LEU A 33 -1.23 -6.42 9.71
N VAL A 34 0.01 -6.90 9.65
CA VAL A 34 1.20 -6.06 9.83
C VAL A 34 1.70 -5.62 8.46
N ILE A 35 1.82 -4.32 8.26
CA ILE A 35 2.31 -3.71 7.02
C ILE A 35 3.53 -2.87 7.38
N ARG A 36 4.65 -3.11 6.70
CA ARG A 36 5.90 -2.38 6.85
C ARG A 36 6.36 -1.85 5.52
N GLY A 37 7.17 -0.81 5.59
CA GLY A 37 7.75 -0.25 4.39
C GLY A 37 8.75 0.85 4.66
N THR A 38 9.13 1.52 3.57
CA THR A 38 9.98 2.70 3.60
C THR A 38 9.32 3.88 2.91
N ALA A 39 9.68 5.10 3.32
CA ALA A 39 9.30 6.34 2.69
C ALA A 39 10.36 7.40 3.02
N PRO A 40 10.37 8.58 2.35
CA PRO A 40 11.25 9.66 2.77
C PRO A 40 11.06 10.00 4.26
N PRO A 41 12.15 10.15 5.05
CA PRO A 41 12.05 10.41 6.49
C PRO A 41 11.16 11.59 6.84
N GLY A 42 10.29 11.42 7.84
CA GLY A 42 9.35 12.45 8.29
C GLY A 42 8.12 12.66 7.41
N PHE A 43 7.99 11.96 6.27
CA PHE A 43 6.79 12.03 5.45
C PHE A 43 5.67 11.22 6.10
N GLN A 44 4.44 11.67 5.91
CA GLN A 44 3.26 10.86 6.28
C GLN A 44 3.06 9.77 5.23
N VAL A 45 2.69 8.58 5.67
CA VAL A 45 2.32 7.45 4.82
C VAL A 45 0.87 7.12 5.14
N VAL A 46 0.01 7.27 4.13
CA VAL A 46 -1.41 6.91 4.21
C VAL A 46 -1.56 5.52 3.63
N VAL A 47 -1.94 4.55 4.47
CA VAL A 47 -2.13 3.14 4.11
C VAL A 47 -3.60 2.79 4.14
N ARG A 48 -4.13 2.33 3.01
CA ARG A 48 -5.52 1.87 2.86
C ARG A 48 -5.57 0.40 2.47
N VAL A 49 -6.47 -0.36 3.09
CA VAL A 49 -6.65 -1.79 2.78
C VAL A 49 -8.10 -2.06 2.37
N VAL A 50 -8.26 -2.51 1.13
CA VAL A 50 -9.55 -2.90 0.54
C VAL A 50 -9.56 -4.41 0.36
N TYR A 51 -10.65 -5.07 0.75
CA TYR A 51 -10.83 -6.49 0.48
C TYR A 51 -11.80 -6.73 -0.66
N ARG A 52 -11.60 -7.82 -1.38
CA ARG A 52 -12.51 -8.38 -2.38
C ARG A 52 -12.61 -9.90 -2.17
N MET A 53 -13.82 -10.44 -2.21
CA MET A 53 -14.02 -11.90 -2.18
C MET A 53 -15.21 -12.31 -3.03
N LEU A 54 -15.22 -13.55 -3.49
CA LEU A 54 -16.38 -14.16 -4.13
C LEU A 54 -17.15 -14.96 -3.08
N GLY A 55 -18.43 -14.64 -2.89
CA GLY A 55 -19.32 -15.36 -2.00
C GLY A 55 -20.59 -15.84 -2.70
N PRO A 56 -21.50 -16.52 -1.99
CA PRO A 56 -22.77 -17.01 -2.54
C PRO A 56 -23.66 -15.92 -3.16
N GLY A 57 -23.49 -14.67 -2.74
CA GLY A 57 -24.17 -13.49 -3.28
C GLY A 57 -23.39 -12.73 -4.35
N GLY A 58 -22.32 -13.30 -4.91
CA GLY A 58 -21.46 -12.66 -5.91
C GLY A 58 -20.21 -12.01 -5.32
N SER A 59 -19.63 -11.06 -6.05
CA SER A 59 -18.41 -10.35 -5.63
C SER A 59 -18.73 -9.36 -4.50
N GLN A 60 -18.15 -9.60 -3.33
CA GLN A 60 -18.18 -8.69 -2.19
C GLN A 60 -16.90 -7.84 -2.16
N ARG A 61 -17.04 -6.57 -1.78
CA ARG A 61 -15.93 -5.62 -1.61
C ARG A 61 -16.18 -4.75 -0.39
N GLY A 62 -15.12 -4.45 0.36
CA GLY A 62 -15.17 -3.49 1.47
C GLY A 62 -13.79 -2.97 1.84
N THR A 63 -13.70 -2.22 2.94
CA THR A 63 -12.45 -1.61 3.43
C THR A 63 -12.17 -2.12 4.84
N TYR A 64 -10.96 -2.60 5.09
CA TYR A 64 -10.49 -2.94 6.44
C TYR A 64 -10.06 -1.73 7.24
N GLY A 65 -9.54 -0.71 6.57
CA GLY A 65 -9.28 0.57 7.19
C GLY A 65 -8.37 1.44 6.34
N GLU A 66 -8.18 2.65 6.83
CA GLU A 66 -7.17 3.58 6.40
C GLU A 66 -6.44 4.10 7.64
N VAL A 67 -5.11 4.11 7.59
CA VAL A 67 -4.26 4.51 8.71
C VAL A 67 -3.16 5.42 8.18
N THR A 68 -2.88 6.49 8.91
CA THR A 68 -1.76 7.38 8.64
C THR A 68 -0.65 7.15 9.66
N VAL A 69 0.59 7.02 9.20
CA VAL A 69 1.79 6.90 10.04
C VAL A 69 2.89 7.82 9.51
N THR A 70 3.76 8.34 10.37
CA THR A 70 4.94 9.09 9.92
C THR A 70 6.13 8.15 9.79
N ALA A 71 6.86 8.23 8.68
CA ALA A 71 8.12 7.52 8.53
C ALA A 71 9.17 8.05 9.52
N ASP A 72 9.86 7.15 10.19
CA ASP A 72 10.88 7.49 11.18
C ASP A 72 12.10 8.20 10.54
N ARG A 73 13.10 8.55 11.35
CA ARG A 73 14.32 9.23 10.88
C ARG A 73 15.15 8.39 9.89
N ALA A 74 15.00 7.07 9.91
CA ALA A 74 15.63 6.16 8.97
C ALA A 74 14.73 5.87 7.75
N GLY A 75 13.53 6.46 7.69
CA GLY A 75 12.57 6.28 6.61
C GLY A 75 11.72 5.02 6.76
N ASN A 76 11.76 4.32 7.89
CA ASN A 76 10.93 3.14 8.12
C ASN A 76 9.56 3.52 8.65
N TRP A 77 8.54 2.74 8.29
CA TRP A 77 7.20 2.86 8.85
C TRP A 77 6.57 1.49 9.06
N GLN A 78 5.62 1.43 10.00
CA GLN A 78 4.82 0.24 10.28
C GLN A 78 3.40 0.63 10.66
N VAL A 79 2.40 -0.09 10.13
CA VAL A 79 1.02 -0.04 10.59
C VAL A 79 0.52 -1.44 10.93
N ILE A 80 -0.41 -1.52 11.88
CA ILE A 80 -1.08 -2.75 12.27
C ILE A 80 -2.58 -2.52 12.08
N ILE A 81 -3.22 -3.31 11.23
CA ILE A 81 -4.66 -3.23 10.96
C ILE A 81 -5.35 -4.47 11.52
N SER A 82 -6.27 -4.25 12.45
CA SER A 82 -7.01 -5.31 13.16
C SER A 82 -8.50 -5.21 12.82
N PRO A 83 -8.95 -5.67 11.63
CA PRO A 83 -10.38 -5.69 11.31
C PRO A 83 -11.14 -6.58 12.30
N SER A 84 -12.38 -6.20 12.63
CA SER A 84 -13.26 -6.98 13.51
C SER A 84 -13.67 -8.32 12.91
N THR A 85 -13.71 -8.41 11.58
CA THR A 85 -14.09 -9.62 10.84
C THR A 85 -12.93 -10.14 10.01
N ARG A 86 -12.60 -11.43 10.17
CA ARG A 86 -11.70 -12.16 9.26
C ARG A 86 -12.49 -12.69 8.07
N LEU A 87 -11.94 -12.55 6.87
CA LEU A 87 -12.51 -13.03 5.60
C LEU A 87 -11.51 -13.97 4.90
N PRO A 88 -11.31 -15.21 5.38
CA PRO A 88 -10.39 -16.15 4.75
C PRO A 88 -10.66 -16.31 3.25
N GLY A 89 -9.58 -16.31 2.46
CA GLY A 89 -9.63 -16.35 1.00
C GLY A 89 -9.91 -15.01 0.33
N ALA A 90 -10.18 -13.92 1.08
CA ALA A 90 -10.33 -12.60 0.50
C ALA A 90 -9.00 -12.09 -0.06
N GLU A 91 -9.04 -11.51 -1.26
CA GLU A 91 -7.96 -10.72 -1.82
C GLU A 91 -7.93 -9.36 -1.12
N LEU A 92 -6.79 -8.98 -0.57
CA LEU A 92 -6.56 -7.68 0.05
C LEU A 92 -5.67 -6.84 -0.88
N THR A 93 -6.16 -5.68 -1.30
CA THR A 93 -5.37 -4.66 -1.97
C THR A 93 -4.89 -3.65 -0.93
N ILE A 94 -3.58 -3.61 -0.69
CA ILE A 94 -2.91 -2.66 0.18
C ILE A 94 -2.37 -1.52 -0.69
N THR A 95 -2.81 -0.30 -0.42
CA THR A 95 -2.32 0.91 -1.08
C THR A 95 -1.60 1.80 -0.06
N ALA A 96 -0.39 2.26 -0.38
CA ALA A 96 0.35 3.23 0.43
C ALA A 96 0.73 4.45 -0.40
N ARG A 97 0.54 5.66 0.13
CA ARG A 97 0.97 6.93 -0.48
C ARG A 97 1.79 7.74 0.52
N ALA A 98 2.86 8.38 0.05
CA ALA A 98 3.63 9.31 0.85
C ALA A 98 3.06 10.73 0.66
N VAL A 99 2.98 11.49 1.74
CA VAL A 99 2.53 12.88 1.77
C VAL A 99 3.62 13.72 2.43
N ASP A 100 4.06 14.76 1.74
CA ASP A 100 5.08 15.68 2.27
C ASP A 100 4.49 16.73 3.20
N ALA A 101 5.36 17.55 3.82
CA ALA A 101 4.92 18.61 4.73
C ALA A 101 4.09 19.72 4.04
N ALA A 102 4.14 19.82 2.71
CA ALA A 102 3.32 20.74 1.91
C ALA A 102 1.97 20.13 1.49
N GLY A 103 1.67 18.88 1.89
CA GLY A 103 0.45 18.17 1.55
C GLY A 103 0.44 17.54 0.15
N ARG A 104 1.58 17.53 -0.57
CA ARG A 104 1.67 16.89 -1.88
C ARG A 104 1.75 15.38 -1.70
N SER A 105 0.98 14.65 -2.50
CA SER A 105 0.94 13.18 -2.47
C SER A 105 1.81 12.55 -3.56
N SER A 106 2.38 11.39 -3.27
CA SER A 106 3.04 10.54 -4.25
C SER A 106 2.05 9.73 -5.10
N GLU A 107 2.59 9.10 -6.15
CA GLU A 107 1.98 7.90 -6.71
C GLU A 107 1.86 6.79 -5.65
N PRO A 108 0.84 5.92 -5.71
CA PRO A 108 0.66 4.86 -4.74
C PRO A 108 1.59 3.67 -5.00
N ALA A 109 2.12 3.09 -3.92
CA ALA A 109 2.56 1.69 -3.94
C ALA A 109 1.38 0.77 -3.69
N VAL A 110 1.33 -0.36 -4.41
CA VAL A 110 0.25 -1.33 -4.34
C VAL A 110 0.83 -2.73 -4.13
N VAL A 111 0.29 -3.44 -3.14
CA VAL A 111 0.58 -4.85 -2.88
C VAL A 111 -0.73 -5.60 -2.74
N ILE A 112 -0.87 -6.70 -3.47
CA ILE A 112 -2.03 -7.60 -3.39
C ILE A 112 -1.61 -8.85 -2.63
N VAL A 113 -2.43 -9.25 -1.65
CA VAL A 113 -2.23 -10.45 -0.82
C VAL A 113 -3.54 -11.19 -0.61
N THR A 114 -3.49 -12.40 -0.06
CA THR A 114 -4.69 -13.17 0.31
C THR A 114 -4.77 -13.31 1.82
N GLN A 115 -5.96 -13.13 2.38
CA GLN A 115 -6.18 -13.41 3.79
C GLN A 115 -6.29 -14.90 4.04
N ARG A 116 -5.58 -15.41 5.05
CA ARG A 116 -5.67 -16.80 5.51
C ARG A 116 -6.62 -16.95 6.69
#